data_AF-A0A8T1VDF7-F1
#
_entry.id   AF-A0A8T1VDF7-F1
#
_cell.length_a   1.000
_cell.length_b   1.000
_cell.length_c   1.000
_cell.angle_alpha   90.00
_cell.angle_beta   90.00
_cell.angle_gamma   90.00
#
_symmetry.space_group_name_H-M   'P 1'
#
loop_
_entity.id
_entity.type
_entity.pdbx_description
1 polymer ?
#
loop_
_entity_poly.entity_id
_entity_poly.type
_entity_poly.pdbx_seq_one_letter_code
_entity_poly.pdbx_strand_id
1 'polypeptide(L)'
;MALPDEADAADDFLNDDMDMADFALHKPVEQDSRPSMFIPSEKFAEAPEALTLPRIGFLLYRTAVFATAVLYMMVSMQSFGTALQVLRGTVSHDLPIEIHTSDLIVDYMGTTTIQDSPLVQEVLGGSSTPRNDSLFLETATAQSFTSCSDVPRFNAHIYSNEFMRFIFSRLQMHASYNLSYVKELELIAPVVDCTFDLLVSGDKTVARVFYLTRHKSDPNSVLLLSTMLSTQDYEVAQHFQRGAAMILLATAIDDMRVTKLTHHIAVALNYPYVAEPDFAYSELDGIDGDNYWLLHTLPNERTRDPAKDVRMARRFGRYKGDVTAQSNIETAHWDLSSDPATELREWKWYSRTVLHDSWAWAHAVHGIFAVSAIFDLSVLAFVIYRRFRMGYIWVGDAFSTISNMLLYRGLIVLVCSQLNGYWTITKMCISIGDSITDQHIVFYKPELVKADLLAVFMNLVSALSYLARERVDPLLAFATFELGWGYRVELANLFPALRENIAEFAIADATRGLLNVRPGLAALSPMELLTAYGIPDNRAKVVSSIVISIFSPIVLIVGYIAARKVSRCDDRMSGEHGLAHRRRTSAPRPSPLGRLAALVVSKGLFCALWRGTALWLGPGRAQPKRSSGP
;
A
#
# COMPACT_ATOMS: atom_id res chain seq x y z
N MET A 1 -9.54 49.23 -29.81
CA MET A 1 -8.19 49.66 -30.24
C MET A 1 -7.71 48.63 -31.25
N ALA A 2 -7.18 49.13 -32.37
CA ALA A 2 -7.24 48.53 -33.69
C ALA A 2 -6.36 47.29 -33.93
N LEU A 3 -6.77 46.50 -34.94
CA LEU A 3 -5.97 45.57 -35.73
C LEU A 3 -4.74 46.26 -36.35
N PRO A 4 -3.79 45.48 -36.87
CA PRO A 4 -3.68 45.49 -38.34
C PRO A 4 -3.53 44.11 -39.00
N ASP A 5 -4.15 44.03 -40.17
CA ASP A 5 -3.79 43.16 -41.31
C ASP A 5 -2.45 43.61 -41.92
N GLU A 6 -1.67 42.68 -42.48
CA GLU A 6 -1.20 42.81 -43.87
C GLU A 6 -0.61 41.49 -44.40
N ALA A 7 -0.88 41.24 -45.67
CA ALA A 7 -0.51 40.09 -46.47
C ALA A 7 0.72 40.38 -47.36
N ASP A 8 1.17 39.31 -48.02
CA ASP A 8 1.97 39.25 -49.26
C ASP A 8 3.50 39.48 -49.19
N ALA A 9 4.24 38.38 -49.42
CA ALA A 9 5.33 38.35 -50.39
C ALA A 9 5.53 36.92 -50.91
N ALA A 10 5.38 36.79 -52.22
CA ALA A 10 5.53 35.60 -53.04
C ALA A 10 7.01 35.30 -53.37
N ASP A 11 7.18 34.12 -53.97
CA ASP A 11 8.28 33.66 -54.83
C ASP A 11 9.66 33.51 -54.18
N ASP A 12 10.18 32.26 -54.13
CA ASP A 12 11.09 31.82 -55.19
C ASP A 12 11.55 30.34 -55.06
N PHE A 13 11.77 29.74 -56.23
CA PHE A 13 12.62 28.57 -56.57
C PHE A 13 12.17 27.10 -56.39
N LEU A 14 11.72 26.58 -57.54
CA LEU A 14 12.13 25.36 -58.28
C LEU A 14 11.54 23.98 -57.96
N ASN A 15 10.58 23.63 -58.81
CA ASN A 15 10.37 22.31 -59.40
C ASN A 15 11.69 21.66 -59.85
N ASP A 16 11.84 20.36 -59.58
CA ASP A 16 12.53 19.45 -60.50
C ASP A 16 11.60 18.27 -60.76
N ASP A 17 11.08 18.25 -61.99
CA ASP A 17 10.37 17.16 -62.63
C ASP A 17 11.35 15.99 -62.85
N MET A 18 10.99 14.81 -62.37
CA MET A 18 11.74 13.58 -62.67
C MET A 18 11.13 12.92 -63.91
N ASP A 19 11.75 13.20 -65.05
CA ASP A 19 11.38 12.70 -66.37
C ASP A 19 11.39 11.17 -66.47
N MET A 20 10.25 10.62 -66.94
CA MET A 20 10.11 9.27 -67.47
C MET A 20 10.64 9.21 -68.90
N ALA A 21 11.96 9.13 -69.07
CA ALA A 21 12.57 8.84 -70.37
C ALA A 21 14.02 8.33 -70.24
N ASP A 22 14.21 7.19 -69.57
CA ASP A 22 15.45 6.39 -69.73
C ASP A 22 15.10 4.90 -69.75
N PHE A 23 14.31 4.54 -70.76
CA PHE A 23 14.13 3.17 -71.21
C PHE A 23 15.15 2.90 -72.32
N ALA A 24 15.84 1.76 -72.21
CA ALA A 24 16.66 1.08 -73.22
C ALA A 24 18.16 1.39 -73.26
N LEU A 25 18.95 0.68 -72.44
CA LEU A 25 20.07 -0.15 -72.95
C LEU A 25 20.67 -1.06 -71.85
N HIS A 26 20.09 -2.24 -71.60
CA HIS A 26 20.85 -3.31 -70.95
C HIS A 26 20.63 -4.66 -71.65
N LYS A 27 21.78 -5.25 -72.02
CA LYS A 27 21.97 -6.48 -72.80
C LYS A 27 21.28 -7.68 -72.14
N PRO A 28 20.80 -8.66 -72.94
CA PRO A 28 20.25 -9.89 -72.38
C PRO A 28 21.38 -10.70 -71.75
N VAL A 29 21.30 -10.91 -70.43
CA VAL A 29 22.08 -11.92 -69.73
C VAL A 29 21.42 -13.26 -70.00
N GLU A 30 22.20 -14.14 -70.60
CA GLU A 30 21.90 -15.52 -70.94
C GLU A 30 21.37 -16.26 -69.69
N GLN A 31 20.09 -16.60 -69.74
CA GLN A 31 19.36 -17.26 -68.67
C GLN A 31 19.65 -18.76 -68.75
N ASP A 32 20.74 -19.17 -68.11
CA ASP A 32 21.12 -20.56 -68.01
C ASP A 32 20.08 -21.32 -67.16
N SER A 33 19.28 -22.14 -67.83
CA SER A 33 18.21 -22.95 -67.27
C SER A 33 18.77 -23.96 -66.29
N ARG A 34 18.80 -23.61 -65.00
CA ARG A 34 19.06 -24.58 -63.93
C ARG A 34 17.90 -25.59 -63.88
N PRO A 35 18.18 -26.90 -63.99
CA PRO A 35 17.13 -27.90 -63.86
C PRO A 35 16.51 -27.84 -62.47
N SER A 36 15.19 -27.74 -62.45
CA SER A 36 14.32 -27.99 -61.29
C SER A 36 14.67 -29.34 -60.68
N MET A 37 15.48 -29.34 -59.64
CA MET A 37 15.73 -30.51 -58.82
C MET A 37 14.57 -30.66 -57.86
N PHE A 38 13.50 -31.28 -58.34
CA PHE A 38 12.43 -31.82 -57.52
C PHE A 38 13.03 -32.89 -56.60
N ILE A 39 13.29 -32.55 -55.34
CA ILE A 39 13.75 -33.50 -54.33
C ILE A 39 12.52 -34.28 -53.85
N PRO A 40 12.44 -35.62 -54.05
CA PRO A 40 11.32 -36.41 -53.54
C PRO A 40 11.29 -36.38 -52.01
N SER A 41 10.11 -36.10 -51.44
CA SER A 41 9.84 -35.96 -50.00
C SER A 41 9.87 -37.29 -49.21
N GLU A 42 10.63 -38.30 -49.65
CA GLU A 42 10.56 -39.66 -49.07
C GLU A 42 11.84 -40.15 -48.37
N LYS A 43 12.85 -39.29 -48.12
CA LYS A 43 14.11 -39.73 -47.46
C LYS A 43 14.58 -38.87 -46.29
N PHE A 44 13.67 -38.44 -45.42
CA PHE A 44 14.02 -37.98 -44.07
C PHE A 44 13.09 -38.59 -43.02
N ALA A 45 12.92 -39.92 -43.04
CA ALA A 45 12.57 -40.64 -41.81
C ALA A 45 13.89 -40.93 -41.07
N GLU A 46 14.50 -39.90 -40.47
CA GLU A 46 15.55 -40.14 -39.48
C GLU A 46 14.94 -40.95 -38.34
N ALA A 47 15.64 -42.00 -37.90
CA ALA A 47 15.21 -42.83 -36.79
C ALA A 47 14.93 -41.95 -35.56
N PRO A 48 13.86 -42.24 -34.78
CA PRO A 48 13.53 -41.48 -33.59
C PRO A 48 14.74 -41.41 -32.65
N GLU A 49 15.20 -40.20 -32.37
CA GLU A 49 16.38 -39.91 -31.56
C GLU A 49 16.20 -40.55 -30.16
N ALA A 50 17.10 -41.45 -29.77
CA ALA A 50 16.98 -42.17 -28.49
C ALA A 50 17.02 -41.18 -27.30
N LEU A 51 16.04 -41.28 -26.39
CA LEU A 51 15.98 -40.46 -25.17
C LEU A 51 17.10 -40.84 -24.20
N THR A 52 18.22 -40.15 -24.30
CA THR A 52 19.33 -40.25 -23.33
C THR A 52 19.07 -39.37 -22.10
N LEU A 53 19.56 -39.77 -20.92
CA LEU A 53 19.48 -38.97 -19.68
C LEU A 53 19.91 -37.49 -19.85
N PRO A 54 21.02 -37.15 -20.53
CA PRO A 54 21.39 -35.75 -20.79
C PRO A 54 20.38 -35.02 -21.69
N ARG A 55 19.74 -35.72 -22.64
CA ARG A 55 18.68 -35.14 -23.48
C ARG A 55 17.43 -34.83 -22.68
N ILE A 56 17.03 -35.71 -21.75
CA ILE A 56 15.93 -35.47 -20.82
C ILE A 56 16.22 -34.22 -19.97
N GLY A 57 17.41 -34.14 -19.38
CA GLY A 57 17.81 -32.96 -18.58
C GLY A 57 17.79 -31.66 -19.38
N PHE A 58 18.27 -31.68 -20.62
CA PHE A 58 18.21 -30.51 -21.52
C PHE A 58 16.78 -30.10 -21.87
N LEU A 59 15.90 -31.06 -22.16
CA LEU A 59 14.49 -30.79 -22.46
C LEU A 59 13.76 -30.22 -21.24
N LEU A 60 14.01 -30.75 -20.04
CA LEU A 60 13.46 -30.22 -18.79
C LEU A 60 13.91 -28.78 -18.56
N TYR A 61 15.20 -28.50 -18.74
CA TYR A 61 15.74 -27.14 -18.65
C TYR A 61 15.06 -26.18 -19.65
N ARG A 62 14.97 -26.57 -20.93
CA ARG A 62 14.31 -25.74 -21.96
C ARG A 62 12.84 -25.49 -21.67
N THR A 63 12.15 -26.49 -21.13
CA THR A 63 10.76 -26.37 -20.68
C THR A 63 10.64 -25.40 -19.50
N ALA A 64 11.55 -25.45 -18.54
CA ALA A 64 11.60 -24.50 -17.43
C ALA A 64 11.82 -23.06 -17.92
N VAL A 65 12.75 -22.84 -18.87
CA VAL A 65 12.99 -21.53 -19.49
C VAL A 65 11.74 -21.03 -20.22
N PHE A 66 11.04 -21.90 -20.96
CA PHE A 66 9.77 -21.56 -21.60
C PHE A 66 8.70 -21.16 -20.56
N ALA A 67 8.55 -21.93 -19.47
CA ALA A 67 7.64 -21.61 -18.39
C ALA A 67 7.96 -20.27 -17.72
N THR A 68 9.24 -19.96 -17.49
CA THR A 68 9.68 -18.66 -16.96
C THR A 68 9.31 -17.50 -17.89
N ALA A 69 9.41 -17.68 -19.22
CA ALA A 69 9.00 -16.67 -20.18
C ALA A 69 7.48 -16.40 -20.11
N VAL A 70 6.68 -17.46 -19.93
CA VAL A 70 5.22 -17.34 -19.69
C VAL A 70 4.93 -16.61 -18.37
N LEU A 71 5.65 -16.93 -17.29
CA LEU A 71 5.51 -16.23 -16.00
C LEU A 71 5.84 -14.74 -16.11
N TYR A 72 6.93 -14.40 -16.80
CA TYR A 72 7.30 -13.01 -17.06
C TYR A 72 6.18 -12.27 -17.81
N MET A 73 5.60 -12.88 -18.85
CA MET A 73 4.45 -12.34 -19.57
C MET A 73 3.21 -12.19 -18.67
N MET A 74 2.93 -13.16 -17.79
CA MET A 74 1.83 -13.06 -16.84
C MET A 74 1.96 -11.85 -15.91
N VAL A 75 3.17 -11.58 -15.39
CA VAL A 75 3.43 -10.40 -14.56
C VAL A 75 3.13 -9.10 -15.33
N SER A 76 3.54 -9.01 -16.60
CA SER A 76 3.21 -7.85 -17.45
C SER A 76 1.72 -7.69 -17.71
N MET A 77 0.99 -8.79 -17.97
CA MET A 77 -0.47 -8.76 -18.17
C MET A 77 -1.23 -8.38 -16.90
N GLN A 78 -0.78 -8.87 -15.73
CA GLN A 78 -1.36 -8.49 -14.44
C GLN A 78 -1.17 -6.99 -14.18
N SER A 79 0.03 -6.46 -14.40
CA SER A 79 0.30 -5.02 -14.28
C SER A 79 -0.59 -4.20 -15.22
N PHE A 80 -0.74 -4.61 -16.48
CA PHE A 80 -1.65 -3.95 -17.43
C PHE A 80 -3.11 -3.97 -16.97
N GLY A 81 -3.62 -5.13 -16.54
CA GLY A 81 -4.99 -5.26 -16.04
C GLY A 81 -5.25 -4.38 -14.82
N THR A 82 -4.32 -4.38 -13.85
CA THR A 82 -4.38 -3.52 -12.67
C THR A 82 -4.31 -2.03 -13.04
N ALA A 83 -3.47 -1.64 -14.00
CA ALA A 83 -3.36 -0.27 -14.46
C ALA A 83 -4.70 0.24 -15.05
N LEU A 84 -5.40 -0.60 -15.82
CA LEU A 84 -6.72 -0.27 -16.35
C LEU A 84 -7.78 -0.11 -15.25
N GLN A 85 -7.74 -0.94 -14.20
CA GLN A 85 -8.65 -0.80 -13.05
C GLN A 85 -8.41 0.52 -12.31
N VAL A 86 -7.15 0.85 -12.05
CA VAL A 86 -6.77 2.10 -11.36
C VAL A 86 -7.16 3.33 -12.19
N LEU A 87 -6.91 3.32 -13.51
CA LEU A 87 -7.30 4.41 -14.41
C LEU A 87 -8.82 4.68 -14.44
N ARG A 88 -9.63 3.63 -14.23
CA ARG A 88 -11.09 3.76 -14.17
C ARG A 88 -11.58 4.29 -12.82
N GLY A 89 -10.70 4.49 -11.85
CA GLY A 89 -11.07 4.95 -10.51
C GLY A 89 -11.89 3.93 -9.70
N THR A 90 -11.89 2.66 -10.09
CA THR A 90 -12.71 1.61 -9.44
C THR A 90 -11.96 0.89 -8.32
N VAL A 91 -10.82 1.42 -7.86
CA VAL A 91 -9.97 0.76 -6.88
C VAL A 91 -10.21 1.35 -5.50
N SER A 92 -11.08 0.68 -4.76
CA SER A 92 -11.28 0.88 -3.34
C SER A 92 -11.04 -0.43 -2.59
N HIS A 93 -10.57 -0.35 -1.35
CA HIS A 93 -10.34 -1.52 -0.51
C HIS A 93 -10.72 -1.23 0.94
N ASP A 94 -11.53 -2.09 1.53
CA ASP A 94 -11.84 -2.02 2.95
C ASP A 94 -10.65 -2.56 3.72
N LEU A 95 -10.18 -1.79 4.69
CA LEU A 95 -9.09 -2.17 5.57
C LEU A 95 -9.64 -2.97 6.77
N PRO A 96 -8.78 -3.74 7.47
CA PRO A 96 -9.17 -4.33 8.74
C PRO A 96 -9.67 -3.26 9.71
N ILE A 97 -10.69 -3.61 10.51
CA ILE A 97 -11.19 -2.74 11.57
C ILE A 97 -10.08 -2.49 12.57
N GLU A 98 -9.75 -1.23 12.81
CA GLU A 98 -8.81 -0.81 13.84
C GLU A 98 -9.56 -0.67 15.16
N ILE A 99 -9.06 -1.32 16.20
CA ILE A 99 -9.70 -1.34 17.52
C ILE A 99 -8.70 -0.75 18.51
N HIS A 100 -9.08 0.36 19.13
CA HIS A 100 -8.34 0.96 20.23
C HIS A 100 -9.03 0.67 21.56
N THR A 101 -8.29 0.23 22.55
CA THR A 101 -8.84 -0.25 23.82
C THR A 101 -8.55 0.69 24.99
N SER A 102 -9.50 0.74 25.92
CA SER A 102 -9.39 1.31 27.27
C SER A 102 -9.66 0.19 28.26
N ASP A 103 -8.62 -0.25 28.97
CA ASP A 103 -8.66 -1.52 29.71
C ASP A 103 -9.23 -1.39 31.12
N LEU A 104 -9.17 -0.20 31.73
CA LEU A 104 -9.51 -0.01 33.14
C LEU A 104 -10.95 0.43 33.36
N ILE A 105 -11.47 1.33 32.52
CA ILE A 105 -12.73 2.04 32.78
C ILE A 105 -13.92 1.09 33.04
N VAL A 106 -14.00 -0.04 32.34
CA VAL A 106 -15.09 -1.02 32.50
C VAL A 106 -15.08 -1.63 33.90
N ASP A 107 -13.91 -1.99 34.42
CA ASP A 107 -13.78 -2.60 35.74
C ASP A 107 -14.15 -1.58 36.84
N TYR A 108 -13.77 -0.31 36.64
CA TYR A 108 -14.17 0.78 37.53
C TYR A 108 -15.67 1.07 37.49
N MET A 109 -16.35 0.82 36.36
CA MET A 109 -17.81 0.97 36.25
C MET A 109 -18.57 -0.23 36.82
N GLY A 110 -17.92 -1.39 36.95
CA GLY A 110 -18.54 -2.59 37.45
C GLY A 110 -19.61 -3.15 36.50
N THR A 111 -20.57 -3.88 37.06
CA THR A 111 -21.60 -4.61 36.28
C THR A 111 -23.03 -4.17 36.57
N THR A 112 -23.20 -3.09 37.35
CA THR A 112 -24.50 -2.61 37.84
C THR A 112 -24.70 -1.14 37.50
N THR A 113 -25.50 -0.43 38.28
CA THR A 113 -25.68 1.02 38.16
C THR A 113 -24.35 1.75 38.36
N ILE A 114 -24.16 2.89 37.69
CA ILE A 114 -22.95 3.70 37.86
C ILE A 114 -22.84 4.23 39.30
N GLN A 115 -23.97 4.52 39.95
CA GLN A 115 -24.00 4.92 41.36
C GLN A 115 -23.39 3.85 42.27
N ASP A 116 -23.62 2.56 42.01
CA ASP A 116 -23.10 1.44 42.81
C ASP A 116 -21.72 0.97 42.34
N SER A 117 -21.12 1.63 41.34
CA SER A 117 -19.85 1.22 40.76
C SER A 117 -18.67 1.39 41.73
N PRO A 118 -17.59 0.60 41.56
CA PRO A 118 -16.33 0.81 42.30
C PRO A 118 -15.77 2.22 42.19
N LEU A 119 -15.93 2.88 41.04
CA LEU A 119 -15.51 4.28 40.87
C LEU A 119 -16.21 5.21 41.86
N VAL A 120 -17.53 5.10 42.01
CA VAL A 120 -18.29 5.98 42.90
C VAL A 120 -18.13 5.55 44.35
N GLN A 121 -18.26 4.26 44.64
CA GLN A 121 -18.30 3.75 46.02
C GLN A 121 -16.91 3.68 46.66
N GLU A 122 -15.90 3.19 45.95
CA GLU A 122 -14.57 2.93 46.50
C GLU A 122 -13.62 4.10 46.26
N VAL A 123 -13.54 4.60 45.02
CA VAL A 123 -12.59 5.68 44.67
C VAL A 123 -13.05 7.04 45.19
N LEU A 124 -14.34 7.36 45.04
CA LEU A 124 -14.92 8.63 45.51
C LEU A 124 -15.53 8.53 46.92
N GLY A 125 -15.44 7.37 47.58
CA GLY A 125 -15.96 7.14 48.93
C GLY A 125 -17.47 7.34 49.03
N GLY A 126 -18.22 7.02 47.97
CA GLY A 126 -19.67 7.19 47.86
C GLY A 126 -20.11 8.64 47.62
N SER A 127 -19.19 9.58 47.42
CA SER A 127 -19.52 10.99 47.20
C SER A 127 -19.81 11.29 45.72
N SER A 128 -20.97 11.89 45.45
CA SER A 128 -21.31 12.49 44.15
C SER A 128 -21.09 14.00 44.11
N THR A 129 -20.40 14.60 45.08
CA THR A 129 -20.20 16.06 45.11
C THR A 129 -19.28 16.52 43.96
N PRO A 130 -19.63 17.60 43.25
CA PRO A 130 -18.78 18.19 42.22
C PRO A 130 -17.39 18.49 42.73
N ARG A 131 -16.40 18.10 41.93
CA ARG A 131 -14.99 18.31 42.22
C ARG A 131 -14.40 19.32 41.26
N ASN A 132 -13.25 19.88 41.63
CA ASN A 132 -12.50 20.80 40.77
C ASN A 132 -11.31 20.13 40.09
N ASP A 133 -11.00 18.87 40.40
CA ASP A 133 -9.94 18.07 39.79
C ASP A 133 -10.51 17.13 38.70
N SER A 134 -9.61 16.41 38.04
CA SER A 134 -9.91 15.31 37.13
C SER A 134 -9.33 14.02 37.69
N LEU A 135 -9.92 12.88 37.36
CA LEU A 135 -9.49 11.58 37.84
C LEU A 135 -8.83 10.80 36.70
N PHE A 136 -7.61 10.31 36.94
CA PHE A 136 -6.83 9.53 36.00
C PHE A 136 -6.69 8.11 36.54
N LEU A 137 -7.21 7.13 35.80
CA LEU A 137 -7.13 5.71 36.15
C LEU A 137 -5.78 5.18 35.67
N GLU A 138 -4.83 4.94 36.58
CA GLU A 138 -3.47 4.50 36.22
C GLU A 138 -3.35 2.98 36.22
N THR A 139 -3.98 2.31 37.18
CA THR A 139 -4.08 0.84 37.26
C THR A 139 -5.45 0.43 37.78
N ALA A 140 -5.70 -0.87 37.92
CA ALA A 140 -6.94 -1.39 38.50
C ALA A 140 -7.23 -0.90 39.93
N THR A 141 -6.21 -0.43 40.66
CA THR A 141 -6.35 -0.01 42.06
C THR A 141 -5.74 1.36 42.38
N ALA A 142 -4.95 1.95 41.48
CA ALA A 142 -4.30 3.23 41.68
C ALA A 142 -4.87 4.30 40.74
N GLN A 143 -5.06 5.50 41.28
CA GLN A 143 -5.55 6.66 40.56
C GLN A 143 -4.70 7.90 40.86
N SER A 144 -4.69 8.82 39.92
CA SER A 144 -4.03 10.13 40.02
C SER A 144 -5.05 11.24 39.80
N PHE A 145 -4.80 12.42 40.37
CA PHE A 145 -5.65 13.61 40.21
C PHE A 145 -5.00 14.70 39.35
N THR A 146 -3.81 14.43 38.81
CA THR A 146 -3.01 15.42 38.08
C THR A 146 -2.69 14.99 36.65
N SER A 147 -2.37 13.71 36.42
CA SER A 147 -1.90 13.20 35.13
C SER A 147 -1.81 11.67 35.12
N CYS A 148 -1.65 11.09 33.92
CA CYS A 148 -1.18 9.71 33.75
C CYS A 148 0.34 9.63 33.91
N SER A 149 0.84 9.25 35.08
CA SER A 149 2.25 9.39 35.46
C SER A 149 3.18 8.46 34.68
N ASP A 150 2.72 7.25 34.35
CA ASP A 150 3.51 6.21 33.69
C ASP A 150 3.37 6.20 32.16
N VAL A 151 2.78 7.24 31.56
CA VAL A 151 2.53 7.31 30.12
C VAL A 151 3.49 8.32 29.45
N PRO A 152 4.55 7.87 28.75
CA PRO A 152 5.63 8.76 28.29
C PRO A 152 5.20 9.83 27.27
N ARG A 153 4.16 9.55 26.48
CA ARG A 153 3.65 10.46 25.43
C ARG A 153 2.34 11.15 25.83
N PHE A 154 2.02 11.16 27.12
CA PHE A 154 0.81 11.78 27.62
C PHE A 154 0.76 13.28 27.26
N ASN A 155 -0.35 13.70 26.63
CA ASN A 155 -0.58 15.09 26.30
C ASN A 155 -1.39 15.78 27.41
N ALA A 156 -0.68 16.45 28.31
CA ALA A 156 -1.27 17.15 29.44
C ALA A 156 -2.16 18.34 29.04
N HIS A 157 -2.06 18.87 27.82
CA HIS A 157 -2.92 19.95 27.35
C HIS A 157 -4.31 19.43 26.94
N ILE A 158 -4.37 18.34 26.16
CA ILE A 158 -5.62 17.70 25.73
C ILE A 158 -6.36 17.11 26.95
N TYR A 159 -5.65 16.44 27.84
CA TYR A 159 -6.25 15.84 29.03
C TYR A 159 -6.14 16.75 30.27
N SER A 160 -6.02 18.06 30.08
CA SER A 160 -6.05 19.01 31.20
C SER A 160 -7.47 19.11 31.76
N ASN A 161 -7.56 19.31 33.08
CA ASN A 161 -8.84 19.55 33.75
C ASN A 161 -9.57 20.78 33.16
N GLU A 162 -8.83 21.82 32.78
CA GLU A 162 -9.37 23.01 32.12
C GLU A 162 -9.99 22.67 30.77
N PHE A 163 -9.26 22.00 29.88
CA PHE A 163 -9.75 21.66 28.54
C PHE A 163 -10.93 20.68 28.58
N MET A 164 -10.85 19.63 29.39
CA MET A 164 -11.94 18.64 29.48
C MET A 164 -13.23 19.27 30.00
N ARG A 165 -13.15 20.15 31.01
CA ARG A 165 -14.31 20.91 31.52
C ARG A 165 -14.80 21.95 30.52
N PHE A 166 -13.88 22.58 29.78
CA PHE A 166 -14.21 23.49 28.70
C PHE A 166 -15.09 22.78 27.65
N ILE A 167 -14.68 21.61 27.14
CA ILE A 167 -15.48 20.83 26.18
C ILE A 167 -16.86 20.49 26.74
N PHE A 168 -16.94 19.98 27.97
CA PHE A 168 -18.22 19.67 28.63
C PHE A 168 -19.13 20.91 28.74
N SER A 169 -18.58 22.06 29.14
CA SER A 169 -19.34 23.30 29.26
C SER A 169 -19.85 23.82 27.90
N ARG A 170 -19.08 23.62 26.83
CA ARG A 170 -19.46 24.01 25.47
C ARG A 170 -20.53 23.09 24.90
N LEU A 171 -20.45 21.79 25.18
CA LEU A 171 -21.53 20.86 24.88
C LEU A 171 -22.84 21.31 25.56
N GLN A 172 -22.80 21.63 26.86
CA GLN A 172 -23.96 22.15 27.59
C GLN A 172 -24.48 23.47 27.02
N MET A 173 -23.60 24.38 26.63
CA MET A 173 -23.99 25.70 26.14
C MET A 173 -24.62 25.65 24.74
N HIS A 174 -24.00 24.90 23.82
CA HIS A 174 -24.30 24.95 22.39
C HIS A 174 -25.22 23.82 21.94
N ALA A 175 -25.09 22.60 22.46
CA ALA A 175 -25.91 21.47 21.99
C ALA A 175 -27.22 21.26 22.78
N SER A 176 -27.43 21.98 23.89
CA SER A 176 -28.58 21.76 24.78
C SER A 176 -29.96 22.08 24.20
N TYR A 177 -30.05 22.73 23.04
CA TYR A 177 -31.34 22.95 22.36
C TYR A 177 -31.98 21.63 21.91
N ASN A 178 -31.17 20.64 21.52
CA ASN A 178 -31.61 19.29 21.15
C ASN A 178 -31.13 18.20 22.11
N LEU A 179 -30.04 18.44 22.86
CA LEU A 179 -29.57 17.60 23.97
C LEU A 179 -29.98 18.18 25.32
N SER A 180 -31.29 18.33 25.52
CA SER A 180 -31.84 19.01 26.70
C SER A 180 -31.41 18.37 28.02
N TYR A 181 -31.27 17.03 28.06
CA TYR A 181 -30.85 16.31 29.27
C TYR A 181 -29.46 16.75 29.76
N VAL A 182 -28.54 17.10 28.85
CA VAL A 182 -27.17 17.51 29.19
C VAL A 182 -27.15 18.79 30.03
N LYS A 183 -28.16 19.65 29.89
CA LYS A 183 -28.33 20.86 30.70
C LYS A 183 -28.72 20.56 32.15
N GLU A 184 -29.39 19.44 32.39
CA GLU A 184 -29.81 18.99 33.72
C GLU A 184 -28.68 18.26 34.48
N LEU A 185 -27.54 18.04 33.81
CA LEU A 185 -26.38 17.39 34.41
C LEU A 185 -25.45 18.39 35.09
N GLU A 186 -24.90 17.95 36.22
CA GLU A 186 -23.81 18.58 36.93
C GLU A 186 -22.59 17.66 36.88
N LEU A 187 -21.44 18.19 36.45
CA LEU A 187 -20.20 17.42 36.31
C LEU A 187 -19.59 17.14 37.69
N ILE A 188 -19.47 15.86 38.04
CA ILE A 188 -18.75 15.42 39.24
C ILE A 188 -17.25 15.57 38.98
N ALA A 189 -16.72 14.84 38.00
CA ALA A 189 -15.35 14.91 37.56
C ALA A 189 -15.19 14.35 36.13
N PRO A 190 -14.30 14.90 35.30
CA PRO A 190 -13.76 14.19 34.14
C PRO A 190 -12.93 12.99 34.60
N VAL A 191 -13.13 11.84 33.96
CA VAL A 191 -12.39 10.61 34.21
C VAL A 191 -11.64 10.22 32.93
N VAL A 192 -10.37 9.89 33.06
CA VAL A 192 -9.48 9.51 31.96
C VAL A 192 -8.90 8.13 32.25
N ASP A 193 -9.03 7.21 31.31
CA ASP A 193 -8.37 5.91 31.37
C ASP A 193 -6.97 6.03 30.78
N CYS A 194 -5.93 5.91 31.62
CA CYS A 194 -4.54 6.06 31.18
C CYS A 194 -4.04 4.90 30.31
N THR A 195 -4.80 3.81 30.20
CA THR A 195 -4.47 2.67 29.32
C THR A 195 -4.98 2.86 27.90
N PHE A 196 -5.72 3.94 27.60
CA PHE A 196 -6.29 4.13 26.28
C PHE A 196 -5.21 4.25 25.17
N ASP A 197 -5.25 3.36 24.17
CA ASP A 197 -4.18 3.22 23.17
C ASP A 197 -3.77 4.55 22.49
N LEU A 198 -4.73 5.37 22.08
CA LEU A 198 -4.43 6.65 21.38
C LEU A 198 -3.91 7.73 22.33
N LEU A 199 -4.25 7.65 23.63
CA LEU A 199 -3.63 8.47 24.67
C LEU A 199 -2.18 8.03 24.90
N VAL A 200 -1.94 6.71 24.98
CA VAL A 200 -0.60 6.13 25.17
C VAL A 200 0.32 6.42 23.97
N SER A 201 -0.22 6.40 22.76
CA SER A 201 0.54 6.70 21.54
C SER A 201 0.86 8.20 21.40
N GLY A 202 0.15 9.07 22.12
CA GLY A 202 0.26 10.53 22.09
C GLY A 202 -0.46 11.15 20.89
N ASP A 203 -1.52 10.53 20.38
CA ASP A 203 -2.32 11.06 19.28
C ASP A 203 -2.98 12.39 19.72
N LYS A 204 -2.85 13.42 18.87
CA LYS A 204 -3.36 14.77 19.13
C LYS A 204 -4.68 15.09 18.42
N THR A 205 -5.19 14.14 17.64
CA THR A 205 -6.36 14.30 16.77
C THR A 205 -7.62 13.75 17.42
N VAL A 206 -7.48 13.05 18.53
CA VAL A 206 -8.55 12.34 19.21
C VAL A 206 -8.40 12.47 20.72
N ALA A 207 -9.51 12.37 21.44
CA ALA A 207 -9.51 12.24 22.89
C ALA A 207 -10.71 11.40 23.35
N ARG A 208 -10.51 10.56 24.37
CA ARG A 208 -11.58 9.82 25.02
C ARG A 208 -11.69 10.26 26.47
N VAL A 209 -12.84 10.78 26.85
CA VAL A 209 -13.09 11.29 28.20
C VAL A 209 -14.40 10.72 28.70
N PHE A 210 -14.42 10.25 29.94
CA PHE A 210 -15.63 9.77 30.58
C PHE A 210 -16.07 10.80 31.61
N TYR A 211 -17.12 11.56 31.31
CA TYR A 211 -17.62 12.55 32.28
C TYR A 211 -18.54 11.86 33.28
N LEU A 212 -18.10 11.77 34.52
CA LEU A 212 -18.95 11.32 35.61
C LEU A 212 -19.85 12.48 36.02
N THR A 213 -21.15 12.31 35.92
CA THR A 213 -22.13 13.38 36.14
C THR A 213 -23.27 12.91 37.03
N ARG A 214 -24.03 13.86 37.57
CA ARG A 214 -25.29 13.61 38.27
C ARG A 214 -26.38 14.55 37.80
N HIS A 215 -27.62 14.19 38.04
CA HIS A 215 -28.73 15.11 37.85
C HIS A 215 -28.72 16.23 38.91
N LYS A 216 -28.98 17.46 38.48
CA LYS A 216 -29.13 18.61 39.40
C LYS A 216 -30.30 18.46 40.36
N SER A 217 -31.39 17.81 39.90
CA SER A 217 -32.59 17.56 40.69
C SER A 217 -32.47 16.38 41.65
N ASP A 218 -31.64 15.40 41.31
CA ASP A 218 -31.40 14.19 42.11
C ASP A 218 -29.91 13.84 42.15
N PRO A 219 -29.20 14.24 43.23
CA PRO A 219 -27.77 13.96 43.37
C PRO A 219 -27.39 12.48 43.48
N ASN A 220 -28.35 11.57 43.68
CA ASN A 220 -28.11 10.12 43.71
C ASN A 220 -28.26 9.48 42.33
N SER A 221 -28.81 10.21 41.36
CA SER A 221 -28.89 9.77 39.97
C SER A 221 -27.59 10.13 39.26
N VAL A 222 -26.61 9.23 39.38
CA VAL A 222 -25.28 9.35 38.75
C VAL A 222 -25.27 8.58 37.44
N LEU A 223 -24.68 9.20 36.43
CA LEU A 223 -24.48 8.61 35.10
C LEU A 223 -23.08 8.95 34.57
N LEU A 224 -22.56 8.02 33.78
CA LEU A 224 -21.33 8.19 33.02
C LEU A 224 -21.67 8.63 31.61
N LEU A 225 -21.11 9.76 31.17
CA LEU A 225 -21.17 10.19 29.79
C LEU A 225 -19.88 9.77 29.08
N SER A 226 -19.93 8.62 28.39
CA SER A 226 -18.84 8.19 27.50
C SER A 226 -18.73 9.18 26.36
N THR A 227 -17.62 9.92 26.29
CA THR A 227 -17.42 10.96 25.28
C THR A 227 -16.19 10.68 24.43
N MET A 228 -16.39 10.59 23.13
CA MET A 228 -15.34 10.42 22.13
C MET A 228 -15.23 11.70 21.30
N LEU A 229 -14.01 12.23 21.18
CA LEU A 229 -13.69 13.44 20.44
C LEU A 229 -12.74 13.10 19.30
N SER A 230 -13.00 13.60 18.10
CA SER A 230 -12.05 13.53 17.00
C SER A 230 -12.11 14.78 16.13
N THR A 231 -10.95 15.28 15.74
CA THR A 231 -10.78 16.26 14.68
C THR A 231 -10.75 15.52 13.33
N GLN A 232 -11.65 15.92 12.43
CA GLN A 232 -11.89 15.26 11.16
C GLN A 232 -12.05 16.29 10.04
N ASP A 233 -11.93 15.82 8.79
CA ASP A 233 -12.29 16.63 7.64
C ASP A 233 -13.82 16.65 7.48
N TYR A 234 -14.37 17.81 7.16
CA TYR A 234 -15.78 17.96 6.82
C TYR A 234 -15.97 18.57 5.42
N GLU A 235 -17.11 18.24 4.81
CA GLU A 235 -17.61 18.90 3.61
C GLU A 235 -19.10 19.22 3.72
N VAL A 236 -19.48 20.46 3.42
CA VAL A 236 -20.87 20.91 3.28
C VAL A 236 -21.08 21.33 1.83
N ALA A 237 -21.61 20.41 1.02
CA ALA A 237 -21.76 20.60 -0.42
C ALA A 237 -22.67 21.80 -0.77
N GLN A 238 -23.75 21.98 -0.01
CA GLN A 238 -24.73 23.06 -0.20
C GLN A 238 -24.11 24.46 -0.13
N HIS A 239 -23.00 24.61 0.63
CA HIS A 239 -22.32 25.89 0.83
C HIS A 239 -20.90 25.94 0.24
N PHE A 240 -20.47 24.89 -0.48
CA PHE A 240 -19.10 24.74 -0.97
C PHE A 240 -18.04 24.92 0.14
N GLN A 241 -18.35 24.49 1.37
CA GLN A 241 -17.46 24.62 2.53
C GLN A 241 -16.75 23.30 2.82
N ARG A 242 -15.46 23.39 3.14
CA ARG A 242 -14.61 22.27 3.54
C ARG A 242 -13.61 22.73 4.59
N GLY A 243 -13.22 21.85 5.51
CA GLY A 243 -12.19 22.18 6.48
C GLY A 243 -12.09 21.17 7.62
N ALA A 244 -11.48 21.61 8.72
CA ALA A 244 -11.44 20.85 9.97
C ALA A 244 -12.77 20.98 10.72
N ALA A 245 -13.23 19.91 11.34
CA ALA A 245 -14.31 19.97 12.32
C ALA A 245 -14.01 19.01 13.46
N MET A 246 -14.54 19.32 14.64
CA MET A 246 -14.56 18.36 15.74
C MET A 246 -15.90 17.66 15.76
N ILE A 247 -15.86 16.34 15.79
CA ILE A 247 -17.02 15.51 16.08
C ILE A 247 -16.91 15.00 17.51
N LEU A 248 -18.03 15.09 18.23
CA LEU A 248 -18.22 14.64 19.60
C LEU A 248 -19.34 13.61 19.60
N LEU A 249 -19.02 12.38 19.99
CA LEU A 249 -20.01 11.35 20.31
C LEU A 249 -20.18 11.31 21.82
N ALA A 250 -21.42 11.39 22.30
CA ALA A 250 -21.76 11.29 23.70
C ALA A 250 -22.79 10.18 23.92
N THR A 251 -22.47 9.26 24.82
CA THR A 251 -23.33 8.14 25.18
C THR A 251 -23.56 8.15 26.68
N ALA A 252 -24.81 8.34 27.11
CA ALA A 252 -25.16 8.34 28.53
C ALA A 252 -25.40 6.91 29.01
N ILE A 253 -24.73 6.53 30.10
CA ILE A 253 -24.80 5.20 30.72
C ILE A 253 -25.07 5.39 32.20
N ASP A 254 -26.22 4.94 32.68
CA ASP A 254 -26.61 4.91 34.09
C ASP A 254 -26.55 3.50 34.68
N ASP A 255 -26.67 2.46 33.84
CA ASP A 255 -26.60 1.05 34.21
C ASP A 255 -25.87 0.21 33.16
N MET A 256 -24.86 -0.55 33.59
CA MET A 256 -24.05 -1.43 32.74
C MET A 256 -24.81 -2.66 32.21
N ARG A 257 -26.04 -2.89 32.70
CA ARG A 257 -26.91 -4.03 32.28
C ARG A 257 -27.83 -3.68 31.12
N VAL A 258 -27.81 -2.44 30.63
CA VAL A 258 -28.63 -1.99 29.52
C VAL A 258 -28.22 -2.70 28.23
N THR A 259 -29.20 -3.08 27.40
CA THR A 259 -28.98 -3.84 26.16
C THR A 259 -28.91 -2.96 24.91
N LYS A 260 -29.26 -1.68 25.03
CA LYS A 260 -29.25 -0.73 23.93
C LYS A 260 -28.80 0.63 24.40
N LEU A 261 -27.71 1.10 23.81
CA LEU A 261 -27.22 2.46 23.97
C LEU A 261 -27.84 3.42 22.97
N THR A 262 -27.95 4.69 23.38
CA THR A 262 -28.33 5.80 22.49
C THR A 262 -27.12 6.72 22.36
N HIS A 263 -26.62 6.86 21.13
CA HIS A 263 -25.50 7.72 20.83
C HIS A 263 -25.99 9.08 20.34
N HIS A 264 -25.41 10.13 20.88
CA HIS A 264 -25.68 11.50 20.47
C HIS A 264 -24.45 12.10 19.80
N ILE A 265 -24.63 12.67 18.61
CA ILE A 265 -23.55 13.27 17.84
C ILE A 265 -23.69 14.79 17.88
N ALA A 266 -22.60 15.48 18.18
CA ALA A 266 -22.49 16.92 18.06
C ALA A 266 -21.26 17.28 17.24
N VAL A 267 -21.42 18.24 16.33
CA VAL A 267 -20.37 18.66 15.40
C VAL A 267 -20.06 20.14 15.61
N ALA A 268 -18.78 20.46 15.76
CA ALA A 268 -18.27 21.83 15.78
C ALA A 268 -17.42 22.08 14.53
N LEU A 269 -18.01 22.75 13.54
CA LEU A 269 -17.34 23.08 12.28
C LEU A 269 -16.21 24.10 12.52
N ASN A 270 -15.11 23.96 11.78
CA ASN A 270 -13.91 24.80 11.85
C ASN A 270 -13.06 24.67 13.12
N TYR A 271 -13.53 23.95 14.14
CA TYR A 271 -12.70 23.55 15.29
C TYR A 271 -11.72 22.44 14.85
N PRO A 272 -10.43 22.44 15.22
CA PRO A 272 -9.78 23.15 16.34
C PRO A 272 -9.21 24.55 16.03
N TYR A 273 -9.51 25.12 14.86
CA TYR A 273 -8.88 26.38 14.40
C TYR A 273 -9.76 27.61 14.56
N VAL A 274 -10.73 27.55 15.49
CA VAL A 274 -11.56 28.66 15.96
C VAL A 274 -11.58 28.67 17.48
N ALA A 275 -11.90 29.82 18.08
CA ALA A 275 -11.71 30.06 19.51
C ALA A 275 -12.55 29.13 20.42
N GLU A 276 -13.74 28.74 19.98
CA GLU A 276 -14.60 27.85 20.75
C GLU A 276 -15.34 26.85 19.85
N PRO A 277 -15.59 25.61 20.32
CA PRO A 277 -16.37 24.64 19.57
C PRO A 277 -17.87 24.97 19.73
N ASP A 278 -18.46 25.56 18.69
CA ASP A 278 -19.90 25.77 18.58
C ASP A 278 -20.59 24.46 18.14
N PHE A 279 -20.86 23.60 19.12
CA PHE A 279 -21.44 22.27 18.88
C PHE A 279 -22.89 22.37 18.40
N ALA A 280 -23.13 21.87 17.19
CA ALA A 280 -24.47 21.66 16.65
C ALA A 280 -24.83 20.17 16.70
N TYR A 281 -26.00 19.86 17.27
CA TYR A 281 -26.49 18.49 17.33
C TYR A 281 -26.77 17.97 15.91
N SER A 282 -26.36 16.73 15.64
CA SER A 282 -26.50 16.12 14.33
C SER A 282 -27.02 14.69 14.44
N GLU A 283 -27.85 14.30 13.48
CA GLU A 283 -28.34 12.93 13.34
C GLU A 283 -27.52 12.20 12.28
N LEU A 284 -27.27 10.90 12.48
CA LEU A 284 -26.56 10.07 11.51
C LEU A 284 -27.55 9.50 10.49
N ASP A 285 -27.51 10.01 9.26
CA ASP A 285 -28.37 9.54 8.16
C ASP A 285 -27.83 8.25 7.53
N GLY A 286 -26.51 8.08 7.51
CA GLY A 286 -25.87 6.89 6.96
C GLY A 286 -24.40 7.08 6.62
N ILE A 287 -23.88 6.17 5.80
CA ILE A 287 -22.50 6.16 5.30
C ILE A 287 -22.56 6.21 3.77
N ASP A 288 -21.75 7.05 3.14
CA ASP A 288 -21.69 7.14 1.68
C ASP A 288 -20.71 6.16 1.03
N GLY A 289 -20.64 6.20 -0.31
CA GLY A 289 -19.78 5.31 -1.10
C GLY A 289 -18.27 5.50 -0.87
N ASP A 290 -17.86 6.64 -0.32
CA ASP A 290 -16.46 7.00 -0.03
C ASP A 290 -16.12 6.78 1.45
N ASN A 291 -17.01 6.16 2.22
CA ASN A 291 -16.86 5.85 3.65
C ASN A 291 -16.99 7.05 4.61
N TYR A 292 -17.63 8.13 4.19
CA TYR A 292 -17.95 9.25 5.08
C TYR A 292 -19.24 9.01 5.84
N TRP A 293 -19.30 9.50 7.07
CA TRP A 293 -20.57 9.72 7.75
C TRP A 293 -21.34 10.87 7.10
N LEU A 294 -22.62 10.61 6.85
CA LEU A 294 -23.61 11.60 6.42
C LEU A 294 -24.37 12.05 7.67
N LEU A 295 -24.14 13.29 8.06
CA LEU A 295 -24.71 13.88 9.26
C LEU A 295 -25.70 14.99 8.88
N HIS A 296 -26.91 14.92 9.40
CA HIS A 296 -27.89 15.99 9.30
C HIS A 296 -27.85 16.85 10.56
N THR A 297 -27.22 18.01 10.47
CA THR A 297 -27.18 18.99 11.56
C THR A 297 -28.53 19.69 11.65
N LEU A 298 -29.15 19.63 12.83
CA LEU A 298 -30.45 20.23 13.07
C LEU A 298 -30.38 21.75 13.19
N PRO A 299 -31.45 22.49 12.86
CA PRO A 299 -31.45 23.93 12.93
C PRO A 299 -31.32 24.41 14.38
N ASN A 300 -30.50 25.45 14.59
CA ASN A 300 -30.33 26.05 15.91
C ASN A 300 -31.12 27.37 15.98
N GLU A 301 -32.25 27.35 16.68
CA GLU A 301 -33.11 28.54 16.83
C GLU A 301 -32.39 29.73 17.49
N ARG A 302 -31.36 29.44 18.30
CA ARG A 302 -30.62 30.43 19.09
C ARG A 302 -29.65 31.24 18.23
N THR A 303 -28.93 30.56 17.35
CA THR A 303 -27.99 31.20 16.39
C THR A 303 -28.65 31.53 15.05
N ARG A 304 -29.87 31.02 14.82
CA ARG A 304 -30.58 31.05 13.53
C ARG A 304 -29.79 30.36 12.42
N ASP A 305 -28.95 29.40 12.79
CA ASP A 305 -28.29 28.55 11.81
C ASP A 305 -29.31 27.59 11.19
N PRO A 306 -29.36 27.52 9.85
CA PRO A 306 -30.20 26.55 9.17
C PRO A 306 -29.65 25.13 9.37
N ALA A 307 -30.51 24.14 9.13
CA ALA A 307 -30.08 22.76 9.02
C ALA A 307 -29.03 22.60 7.90
N LYS A 308 -28.06 21.70 8.10
CA LYS A 308 -26.94 21.47 7.17
C LYS A 308 -26.69 19.98 7.02
N ASP A 309 -26.47 19.53 5.79
CA ASP A 309 -25.97 18.19 5.52
C ASP A 309 -24.44 18.23 5.50
N VAL A 310 -23.82 17.53 6.45
CA VAL A 310 -22.37 17.52 6.66
C VAL A 310 -21.83 16.13 6.39
N ARG A 311 -20.85 16.03 5.48
CA ARG A 311 -20.06 14.81 5.29
C ARG A 311 -18.84 14.89 6.19
N MET A 312 -18.59 13.89 7.02
CA MET A 312 -17.42 13.87 7.91
C MET A 312 -16.71 12.52 7.89
N ALA A 313 -15.37 12.57 7.92
CA ALA A 313 -14.54 11.41 8.13
C ALA A 313 -13.13 11.81 8.57
N ARG A 314 -12.45 10.91 9.28
CA ARG A 314 -11.00 11.00 9.42
C ARG A 314 -10.39 10.61 8.08
N ARG A 315 -9.65 11.53 7.45
CA ARG A 315 -8.96 11.24 6.20
C ARG A 315 -7.47 11.24 6.46
N PHE A 316 -6.81 10.14 6.11
CA PHE A 316 -5.37 10.07 6.19
C PHE A 316 -4.84 9.49 4.90
N GLY A 317 -3.85 10.13 4.32
CA GLY A 317 -3.50 9.77 2.96
C GLY A 317 -2.47 10.67 2.35
N ARG A 318 -2.09 10.27 1.16
CA ARG A 318 -1.04 10.92 0.40
C ARG A 318 -1.58 11.28 -0.96
N TYR A 319 -1.16 12.42 -1.50
CA TYR A 319 -1.42 12.77 -2.88
C TYR A 319 -0.18 13.39 -3.55
N LYS A 320 -0.20 13.42 -4.87
CA LYS A 320 0.80 14.11 -5.69
C LYS A 320 0.07 15.00 -6.70
N GLY A 321 0.41 16.28 -6.70
CA GLY A 321 -0.29 17.29 -7.50
C GLY A 321 -1.64 17.64 -6.89
N ASP A 322 -2.62 16.74 -7.02
CA ASP A 322 -3.99 16.94 -6.56
C ASP A 322 -4.60 15.64 -6.00
N VAL A 323 -5.48 15.76 -5.00
CA VAL A 323 -6.20 14.65 -4.35
C VAL A 323 -7.08 13.84 -5.31
N THR A 324 -7.49 14.45 -6.42
CA THR A 324 -8.29 13.81 -7.48
C THR A 324 -7.45 13.24 -8.61
N ALA A 325 -6.19 13.66 -8.74
CA ALA A 325 -5.31 13.24 -9.82
C ALA A 325 -4.49 12.00 -9.46
N GLN A 326 -3.71 12.06 -8.38
CA GLN A 326 -2.90 10.95 -7.90
C GLN A 326 -2.94 10.92 -6.38
N SER A 327 -3.69 9.97 -5.82
CA SER A 327 -3.91 9.89 -4.40
C SER A 327 -4.10 8.45 -3.90
N ASN A 328 -3.79 8.28 -2.63
CA ASN A 328 -4.03 7.07 -1.86
C ASN A 328 -4.51 7.54 -0.50
N ILE A 329 -5.83 7.66 -0.36
CA ILE A 329 -6.47 8.27 0.81
C ILE A 329 -7.33 7.22 1.49
N GLU A 330 -7.00 6.97 2.75
CA GLU A 330 -7.82 6.24 3.68
C GLU A 330 -8.84 7.20 4.30
N THR A 331 -10.09 6.76 4.34
CA THR A 331 -11.21 7.46 4.94
C THR A 331 -11.80 6.55 5.99
N ALA A 332 -11.93 7.03 7.22
CA ALA A 332 -12.33 6.25 8.37
C ALA A 332 -13.46 6.91 9.15
N HIS A 333 -14.38 6.09 9.66
CA HIS A 333 -15.48 6.49 10.54
C HIS A 333 -15.62 5.52 11.73
N TRP A 334 -16.41 5.87 12.74
CA TRP A 334 -16.58 5.03 13.94
C TRP A 334 -17.65 3.95 13.76
N ASP A 335 -17.41 2.77 14.33
CA ASP A 335 -18.46 1.77 14.51
C ASP A 335 -19.07 1.91 15.91
N LEU A 336 -20.40 2.02 15.98
CA LEU A 336 -21.14 2.37 17.20
C LEU A 336 -21.61 1.09 17.92
N SER A 337 -21.17 0.89 19.16
CA SER A 337 -21.52 -0.28 19.96
C SER A 337 -22.87 -0.12 20.66
N SER A 338 -23.71 -1.15 20.66
CA SER A 338 -24.95 -1.17 21.45
C SER A 338 -24.76 -1.60 22.92
N ASP A 339 -23.61 -2.18 23.24
CA ASP A 339 -23.28 -2.75 24.56
C ASP A 339 -22.43 -1.77 25.41
N PRO A 340 -22.82 -1.46 26.67
CA PRO A 340 -22.09 -0.56 27.57
C PRO A 340 -20.62 -0.93 27.79
N ALA A 341 -20.32 -2.20 28.05
CA ALA A 341 -18.95 -2.62 28.31
C ALA A 341 -18.07 -2.42 27.07
N THR A 342 -18.58 -2.77 25.90
CA THR A 342 -17.89 -2.59 24.62
C THR A 342 -17.75 -1.11 24.26
N GLU A 343 -18.77 -0.26 24.51
CA GLU A 343 -18.73 1.19 24.29
C GLU A 343 -17.69 1.91 25.17
N LEU A 344 -17.42 1.38 26.37
CA LEU A 344 -16.42 1.93 27.27
C LEU A 344 -15.02 1.39 27.00
N ARG A 345 -14.89 0.10 26.63
CA ARG A 345 -13.60 -0.53 26.36
C ARG A 345 -13.10 -0.23 24.96
N GLU A 346 -13.88 -0.51 23.93
CA GLU A 346 -13.41 -0.53 22.55
C GLU A 346 -13.78 0.76 21.83
N TRP A 347 -12.90 1.23 20.95
CA TRP A 347 -13.16 2.30 20.01
C TRP A 347 -12.77 1.83 18.62
N LYS A 348 -13.78 1.49 17.82
CA LYS A 348 -13.64 0.80 16.54
C LYS A 348 -13.68 1.80 15.39
N TRP A 349 -12.70 1.70 14.51
CA TRP A 349 -12.59 2.49 13.29
C TRP A 349 -12.74 1.59 12.07
N TYR A 350 -13.71 1.91 11.23
CA TYR A 350 -13.90 1.29 9.94
C TYR A 350 -13.27 2.15 8.85
N SER A 351 -12.20 1.63 8.25
CA SER A 351 -11.40 2.34 7.27
C SER A 351 -11.56 1.77 5.86
N ARG A 352 -11.60 2.66 4.87
CA ARG A 352 -11.57 2.31 3.45
C ARG A 352 -10.57 3.18 2.72
N THR A 353 -9.72 2.54 1.92
CA THR A 353 -8.75 3.25 1.08
C THR A 353 -9.27 3.39 -0.34
N VAL A 354 -9.19 4.62 -0.88
CA VAL A 354 -9.50 4.93 -2.28
C VAL A 354 -8.22 5.32 -3.00
N LEU A 355 -7.96 4.67 -4.14
CA LEU A 355 -6.79 4.91 -4.97
C LEU A 355 -7.19 5.62 -6.27
N HIS A 356 -6.63 6.81 -6.47
CA HIS A 356 -6.67 7.50 -7.76
C HIS A 356 -5.27 7.62 -8.33
N ASP A 357 -5.11 7.34 -9.62
CA ASP A 357 -3.84 7.53 -10.31
C ASP A 357 -4.07 7.74 -11.80
N SER A 358 -4.20 9.01 -12.19
CA SER A 358 -4.35 9.44 -13.58
C SER A 358 -3.12 9.10 -14.45
N TRP A 359 -1.97 8.80 -13.85
CA TRP A 359 -0.74 8.40 -14.53
C TRP A 359 -0.53 6.88 -14.54
N ALA A 360 -1.51 6.09 -14.08
CA ALA A 360 -1.42 4.63 -14.14
C ALA A 360 -1.26 4.10 -15.58
N TRP A 361 -1.61 4.90 -16.61
CA TRP A 361 -1.33 4.58 -18.02
C TRP A 361 0.17 4.37 -18.29
N ALA A 362 1.07 4.93 -17.49
CA ALA A 362 2.50 4.70 -17.60
C ALA A 362 2.86 3.21 -17.47
N HIS A 363 2.07 2.44 -16.70
CA HIS A 363 2.23 0.99 -16.59
C HIS A 363 1.59 0.22 -17.76
N ALA A 364 0.81 0.87 -18.63
CA ALA A 364 0.24 0.25 -19.82
C ALA A 364 1.31 -0.17 -20.85
N VAL A 365 2.53 0.35 -20.71
CA VAL A 365 3.72 -0.11 -21.46
C VAL A 365 3.92 -1.63 -21.32
N HIS A 366 3.58 -2.21 -20.15
CA HIS A 366 3.66 -3.65 -19.93
C HIS A 366 2.66 -4.43 -20.79
N GLY A 367 1.52 -3.83 -21.14
CA GLY A 367 0.57 -4.41 -22.11
C GLY A 367 1.19 -4.54 -23.50
N ILE A 368 1.90 -3.50 -23.96
CA ILE A 368 2.63 -3.54 -25.24
C ILE A 368 3.71 -4.64 -25.22
N PHE A 369 4.47 -4.72 -24.13
CA PHE A 369 5.49 -5.75 -23.96
C PHE A 369 4.90 -7.17 -23.93
N ALA A 370 3.73 -7.32 -23.31
CA ALA A 370 3.02 -8.59 -23.24
C ALA A 370 2.51 -9.03 -24.61
N VAL A 371 1.90 -8.14 -25.41
CA VAL A 371 1.43 -8.45 -26.77
C VAL A 371 2.58 -8.91 -27.66
N SER A 372 3.72 -8.20 -27.62
CA SER A 372 4.93 -8.62 -28.33
C SER A 372 5.41 -10.01 -27.87
N ALA A 373 5.48 -10.25 -26.56
CA ALA A 373 5.90 -11.55 -26.03
C ALA A 373 4.92 -12.68 -26.39
N ILE A 374 3.61 -12.43 -26.40
CA ILE A 374 2.58 -13.40 -26.80
C ILE A 374 2.79 -13.82 -28.25
N PHE A 375 3.03 -12.86 -29.14
CA PHE A 375 3.29 -13.15 -30.55
C PHE A 375 4.53 -14.04 -30.71
N ASP A 376 5.64 -13.66 -30.08
CA ASP A 376 6.90 -14.41 -30.15
C ASP A 376 6.77 -15.84 -29.58
N LEU A 377 6.11 -15.97 -28.42
CA LEU A 377 5.84 -17.27 -27.79
C LEU A 377 4.86 -18.12 -28.60
N SER A 378 3.90 -17.51 -29.29
CA SER A 378 2.94 -18.22 -30.16
C SER A 378 3.63 -18.78 -31.39
N VAL A 379 4.52 -18.00 -32.02
CA VAL A 379 5.35 -18.47 -33.15
C VAL A 379 6.25 -19.61 -32.67
N LEU A 380 6.90 -19.47 -31.51
CA LEU A 380 7.74 -20.53 -30.94
C LEU A 380 6.92 -21.80 -30.64
N ALA A 381 5.74 -21.67 -30.03
CA ALA A 381 4.84 -22.78 -29.74
C ALA A 381 4.39 -23.48 -31.03
N PHE A 382 4.09 -22.72 -32.09
CA PHE A 382 3.76 -23.27 -33.40
C PHE A 382 4.92 -24.08 -34.01
N VAL A 383 6.15 -23.57 -33.90
CA VAL A 383 7.36 -24.30 -34.37
C VAL A 383 7.58 -25.58 -33.56
N ILE A 384 7.42 -25.52 -32.23
CA ILE A 384 7.49 -26.70 -31.35
C ILE A 384 6.44 -27.73 -31.76
N TYR A 385 5.19 -27.31 -31.96
CA TYR A 385 4.10 -28.17 -32.38
C TYR A 385 4.38 -28.83 -33.75
N ARG A 386 4.85 -28.05 -34.73
CA ARG A 386 5.22 -28.56 -36.05
C ARG A 386 6.33 -29.61 -35.97
N ARG A 387 7.36 -29.38 -35.15
CA ARG A 387 8.47 -30.32 -34.94
C ARG A 387 8.01 -31.60 -34.22
N PHE A 388 7.14 -31.46 -33.23
CA PHE A 388 6.52 -32.59 -32.54
C PHE A 388 5.71 -33.46 -33.51
N ARG A 389 4.93 -32.85 -34.40
CA ARG A 389 4.18 -33.55 -35.47
C ARG A 389 5.10 -34.28 -36.46
N MET A 390 6.35 -33.85 -36.61
CA MET A 390 7.37 -34.52 -37.42
C MET A 390 8.14 -35.62 -36.64
N GLY A 391 7.76 -35.93 -35.40
CA GLY A 391 8.39 -36.96 -34.58
C GLY A 391 9.60 -36.49 -33.75
N TYR A 392 9.93 -35.21 -33.76
CA TYR A 392 11.07 -34.65 -33.02
C TYR A 392 10.61 -33.90 -31.77
N ILE A 393 11.13 -34.30 -30.61
CA ILE A 393 10.93 -33.56 -29.35
C ILE A 393 12.00 -32.47 -29.25
N TRP A 394 11.57 -31.22 -29.45
CA TRP A 394 12.41 -30.04 -29.40
C TRP A 394 11.67 -28.88 -28.72
N VAL A 395 12.37 -28.19 -27.82
CA VAL A 395 11.89 -26.97 -27.18
C VAL A 395 12.93 -25.89 -27.43
N GLY A 396 12.52 -24.81 -28.11
CA GLY A 396 13.40 -23.70 -28.43
C GLY A 396 13.73 -22.80 -27.25
N ASP A 397 14.56 -21.81 -27.50
CA ASP A 397 15.00 -20.85 -26.48
C ASP A 397 14.03 -19.67 -26.40
N ALA A 398 13.07 -19.73 -25.47
CA ALA A 398 12.01 -18.72 -25.32
C ALA A 398 12.53 -17.32 -24.95
N PHE A 399 13.68 -17.23 -24.26
CA PHE A 399 14.25 -15.93 -23.94
C PHE A 399 15.03 -15.34 -25.09
N SER A 400 15.63 -16.14 -25.97
CA SER A 400 16.28 -15.61 -27.18
C SER A 400 15.32 -14.85 -28.09
N THR A 401 14.04 -15.26 -28.13
CA THR A 401 13.00 -14.59 -28.92
C THR A 401 12.53 -13.29 -28.26
N ILE A 402 12.50 -13.21 -26.92
CA ILE A 402 12.04 -12.03 -26.16
C ILE A 402 13.19 -11.03 -25.88
N SER A 403 14.45 -11.49 -25.89
CA SER A 403 15.60 -10.77 -25.33
C SER A 403 16.02 -9.52 -26.10
N ASN A 404 15.74 -9.42 -27.41
CA ASN A 404 16.20 -8.28 -28.21
C ASN A 404 15.65 -6.92 -27.72
N MET A 405 14.53 -6.93 -26.98
CA MET A 405 13.93 -5.72 -26.43
C MET A 405 14.13 -5.52 -24.93
N LEU A 406 14.70 -6.48 -24.19
CA LEU A 406 14.79 -6.40 -22.72
C LEU A 406 15.54 -5.16 -22.22
N LEU A 407 16.60 -4.74 -22.93
CA LEU A 407 17.32 -3.51 -22.61
C LEU A 407 16.42 -2.27 -22.78
N TYR A 408 15.70 -2.15 -23.89
CA TYR A 408 14.77 -1.05 -24.13
C TYR A 408 13.60 -1.05 -23.14
N ARG A 409 13.09 -2.23 -22.76
CA ARG A 409 11.96 -2.36 -21.82
C ARG A 409 12.27 -1.75 -20.46
N GLY A 410 13.43 -2.06 -19.88
CA GLY A 410 13.84 -1.47 -18.59
C GLY A 410 14.04 0.04 -18.68
N LEU A 411 14.64 0.54 -19.76
CA LEU A 411 14.84 1.98 -19.95
C LEU A 411 13.51 2.74 -20.10
N ILE A 412 12.58 2.21 -20.89
CA ILE A 412 11.25 2.80 -21.07
C ILE A 412 10.51 2.84 -19.73
N VAL A 413 10.56 1.76 -18.94
CA VAL A 413 9.95 1.72 -17.60
C VAL A 413 10.55 2.78 -16.68
N LEU A 414 11.87 3.03 -16.72
CA LEU A 414 12.49 4.10 -15.95
C LEU A 414 11.97 5.49 -16.37
N VAL A 415 11.83 5.73 -17.67
CA VAL A 415 11.24 6.98 -18.19
C VAL A 415 9.78 7.12 -17.75
N CYS A 416 8.98 6.07 -17.88
CA CYS A 416 7.59 6.04 -17.40
C CYS A 416 7.49 6.29 -15.89
N SER A 417 8.41 5.70 -15.10
CA SER A 417 8.47 5.91 -13.64
C SER A 417 8.86 7.35 -13.29
N GLN A 418 9.79 7.94 -14.03
CA GLN A 418 10.15 9.36 -13.89
C GLN A 418 8.97 10.28 -14.22
N LEU A 419 8.22 10.01 -15.28
CA LEU A 419 7.01 10.78 -15.65
C LEU A 419 5.91 10.65 -14.59
N ASN A 420 5.71 9.44 -14.06
CA ASN A 420 4.85 9.19 -12.91
C ASN A 420 5.43 9.77 -11.59
N GLY A 421 6.63 10.35 -11.64
CA GLY A 421 7.41 10.83 -10.50
C GLY A 421 7.52 9.79 -9.39
N TYR A 422 7.72 8.52 -9.73
CA TYR A 422 7.92 7.42 -8.78
C TYR A 422 6.75 7.18 -7.80
N TRP A 423 5.53 7.59 -8.14
CA TRP A 423 4.35 7.43 -7.28
C TRP A 423 4.13 5.98 -6.83
N THR A 424 4.12 5.04 -7.77
CA THR A 424 3.89 3.61 -7.49
C THR A 424 4.99 3.01 -6.62
N ILE A 425 6.26 3.37 -6.88
CA ILE A 425 7.40 2.94 -6.07
C ILE A 425 7.31 3.52 -4.65
N THR A 426 6.89 4.77 -4.52
CA THR A 426 6.75 5.44 -3.22
C THR A 426 5.70 4.74 -2.36
N LYS A 427 4.56 4.33 -2.93
CA LYS A 427 3.54 3.55 -2.21
C LYS A 427 4.11 2.24 -1.65
N MET A 428 4.88 1.51 -2.46
CA MET A 428 5.57 0.31 -1.98
C MET A 428 6.58 0.65 -0.87
N CYS A 429 7.30 1.76 -1.00
CA CYS A 429 8.29 2.17 0.00
C CYS A 429 7.66 2.44 1.37
N ILE A 430 6.52 3.14 1.39
CA ILE A 430 5.75 3.40 2.61
C ILE A 430 5.27 2.07 3.20
N SER A 431 4.61 1.23 2.41
CA SER A 431 4.08 -0.05 2.91
C SER A 431 5.15 -1.00 3.47
N ILE A 432 6.34 -1.06 2.86
CA ILE A 432 7.48 -1.82 3.41
C ILE A 432 7.98 -1.17 4.69
N GLY A 433 8.06 0.16 4.74
CA GLY A 433 8.44 0.91 5.92
C GLY A 433 7.49 0.68 7.09
N ASP A 434 6.18 0.77 6.86
CA ASP A 434 5.14 0.50 7.86
C ASP A 434 5.27 -0.93 8.42
N SER A 435 5.60 -1.90 7.55
CA SER A 435 5.82 -3.30 7.96
C SER A 435 7.10 -3.48 8.81
N ILE A 436 8.09 -2.60 8.68
CA ILE A 436 9.35 -2.64 9.45
C ILE A 436 9.20 -1.92 10.79
N THR A 437 8.34 -0.90 10.85
CA THR A 437 8.09 -0.05 12.01
C THR A 437 6.85 -0.44 12.81
N ASP A 438 6.16 -1.51 12.41
CA ASP A 438 4.89 -1.97 12.98
C ASP A 438 3.82 -0.86 12.99
N GLN A 439 3.78 -0.06 11.93
CA GLN A 439 2.77 0.99 11.70
C GLN A 439 1.61 0.49 10.85
N HIS A 440 0.55 1.29 10.75
CA HIS A 440 -0.61 1.00 9.91
C HIS A 440 -0.19 0.87 8.43
N ILE A 441 -0.32 -0.33 7.87
CA ILE A 441 0.19 -0.65 6.53
C ILE A 441 -0.68 -0.01 5.45
N VAL A 442 -0.08 0.88 4.66
CA VAL A 442 -0.77 1.48 3.52
C VAL A 442 -1.10 0.44 2.43
N PHE A 443 -2.36 0.45 1.97
CA PHE A 443 -2.79 -0.39 0.85
C PHE A 443 -2.19 0.10 -0.48
N TYR A 444 -1.64 -0.84 -1.26
CA TYR A 444 -1.15 -0.58 -2.61
C TYR A 444 -1.32 -1.81 -3.50
N LYS A 445 -1.11 -1.63 -4.82
CA LYS A 445 -1.18 -2.70 -5.81
C LYS A 445 0.23 -3.20 -6.17
N PRO A 446 0.70 -4.33 -5.61
CA PRO A 446 2.06 -4.82 -5.82
C PRO A 446 2.34 -5.23 -7.26
N GLU A 447 1.31 -5.58 -8.05
CA GLU A 447 1.45 -6.03 -9.43
C GLU A 447 2.12 -4.97 -10.32
N LEU A 448 1.80 -3.69 -10.09
CA LEU A 448 2.35 -2.56 -10.83
C LEU A 448 3.86 -2.43 -10.60
N VAL A 449 4.26 -2.37 -9.32
CA VAL A 449 5.67 -2.18 -8.94
C VAL A 449 6.51 -3.40 -9.25
N LYS A 450 5.95 -4.61 -9.07
CA LYS A 450 6.63 -5.86 -9.39
C LYS A 450 7.06 -5.89 -10.86
N ALA A 451 6.15 -5.57 -11.77
CA ALA A 451 6.43 -5.57 -13.20
C ALA A 451 7.49 -4.54 -13.58
N ASP A 452 7.41 -3.33 -13.02
CA ASP A 452 8.38 -2.27 -13.24
C ASP A 452 9.79 -2.70 -12.77
N LEU A 453 9.91 -3.13 -11.51
CA LEU A 453 11.20 -3.53 -10.94
C LEU A 453 11.76 -4.77 -11.63
N LEU A 454 10.93 -5.71 -12.05
CA LEU A 454 11.37 -6.89 -12.82
C LEU A 454 11.96 -6.48 -14.17
N ALA A 455 11.34 -5.54 -14.90
CA ALA A 455 11.86 -5.04 -16.16
C ALA A 455 13.22 -4.33 -15.97
N VAL A 456 13.34 -3.50 -14.93
CA VAL A 456 14.61 -2.83 -14.57
C VAL A 456 15.68 -3.85 -14.15
N PHE A 457 15.32 -4.86 -13.35
CA PHE A 457 16.24 -5.91 -12.92
C PHE A 457 16.76 -6.73 -14.12
N MET A 458 15.88 -7.14 -15.04
CA MET A 458 16.28 -7.88 -16.24
C MET A 458 17.17 -7.04 -17.17
N ASN A 459 16.95 -5.73 -17.25
CA ASN A 459 17.85 -4.81 -17.93
C ASN A 459 19.24 -4.78 -17.27
N LEU A 460 19.31 -4.67 -15.93
CA LEU A 460 20.56 -4.68 -15.17
C LEU A 460 21.34 -5.98 -15.38
N VAL A 461 20.67 -7.14 -15.33
CA VAL A 461 21.30 -8.45 -15.60
C VAL A 461 21.80 -8.55 -17.04
N SER A 462 21.08 -7.98 -18.00
CA SER A 462 21.50 -7.93 -19.40
C SER A 462 22.76 -7.08 -19.57
N ALA A 463 22.84 -5.93 -18.90
CA ALA A 463 24.02 -5.06 -18.89
C ALA A 463 25.23 -5.77 -18.25
N LEU A 464 25.05 -6.44 -17.11
CA LEU A 464 26.10 -7.25 -16.47
C LEU A 464 26.58 -8.38 -17.39
N SER A 465 25.66 -9.07 -18.07
CA SER A 465 26.00 -10.13 -19.02
C SER A 465 26.85 -9.60 -20.17
N TYR A 466 26.49 -8.42 -20.70
CA TYR A 466 27.23 -7.75 -21.77
C TYR A 466 28.63 -7.33 -21.31
N LEU A 467 28.75 -6.64 -20.17
CA LEU A 467 30.02 -6.17 -19.61
C LEU A 467 30.95 -7.33 -19.24
N ALA A 468 30.40 -8.38 -18.64
CA ALA A 468 31.18 -9.56 -18.28
C ALA A 468 31.55 -10.42 -19.49
N ARG A 469 30.89 -10.22 -20.65
CA ARG A 469 30.91 -11.12 -21.82
C ARG A 469 30.52 -12.55 -21.44
N GLU A 470 29.55 -12.65 -20.54
CA GLU A 470 29.07 -13.91 -19.98
C GLU A 470 27.55 -13.99 -20.13
N ARG A 471 27.07 -15.10 -20.70
CA ARG A 471 25.63 -15.33 -20.81
C ARG A 471 25.08 -15.79 -19.46
N VAL A 472 24.30 -14.94 -18.81
CA VAL A 472 23.52 -15.30 -17.63
C VAL A 472 22.28 -16.09 -18.06
N ASP A 473 21.97 -17.13 -17.31
CA ASP A 473 20.78 -17.94 -17.53
C ASP A 473 19.51 -17.14 -17.15
N PRO A 474 18.50 -17.02 -18.04
CA PRO A 474 17.27 -16.30 -17.72
C PRO A 474 16.50 -16.91 -16.55
N LEU A 475 16.60 -18.23 -16.31
CA LEU A 475 16.00 -18.89 -15.16
C LEU A 475 16.66 -18.41 -13.87
N LEU A 476 17.99 -18.29 -13.87
CA LEU A 476 18.74 -17.74 -12.74
C LEU A 476 18.36 -16.29 -12.51
N ALA A 477 18.34 -15.46 -13.56
CA ALA A 477 17.98 -14.05 -13.46
C ALA A 477 16.59 -13.85 -12.85
N PHE A 478 15.58 -14.54 -13.38
CA PHE A 478 14.21 -14.46 -12.88
C PHE A 478 14.08 -14.97 -11.45
N ALA A 479 14.70 -16.12 -11.13
CA ALA A 479 14.68 -16.67 -9.78
C ALA A 479 15.36 -15.74 -8.77
N THR A 480 16.47 -15.10 -9.13
CA THR A 480 17.15 -14.12 -8.28
C THR A 480 16.26 -12.90 -8.00
N PHE A 481 15.51 -12.41 -9.00
CA PHE A 481 14.54 -11.35 -8.79
C PHE A 481 13.39 -11.79 -7.87
N GLU A 482 12.80 -12.96 -8.10
CA GLU A 482 11.69 -13.45 -7.27
C GLU A 482 12.12 -13.69 -5.82
N LEU A 483 13.38 -14.07 -5.58
CA LEU A 483 13.95 -14.10 -4.22
C LEU A 483 14.00 -12.70 -3.61
N GLY A 484 14.48 -11.71 -4.36
CA GLY A 484 14.53 -10.31 -3.93
C GLY A 484 13.15 -9.72 -3.63
N TRP A 485 12.19 -9.99 -4.52
CA TRP A 485 10.81 -9.54 -4.39
C TRP A 485 10.06 -10.25 -3.26
N GLY A 486 10.21 -11.57 -3.16
CA GLY A 486 9.54 -12.41 -2.17
C GLY A 486 9.97 -12.11 -0.74
N TYR A 487 11.25 -11.84 -0.52
CA TYR A 487 11.85 -11.56 0.79
C TYR A 487 12.19 -10.07 0.99
N ARG A 488 11.49 -9.16 0.32
CA ARG A 488 11.82 -7.73 0.30
C ARG A 488 11.88 -7.07 1.68
N VAL A 489 11.03 -7.50 2.63
CA VAL A 489 11.02 -6.96 4.01
C VAL A 489 12.19 -7.52 4.81
N GLU A 490 12.43 -8.82 4.71
CA GLU A 490 13.53 -9.51 5.39
C GLU A 490 14.90 -9.05 4.87
N LEU A 491 15.01 -8.81 3.56
CA LEU A 491 16.21 -8.25 2.94
C LEU A 491 16.45 -6.79 3.33
N ALA A 492 15.39 -5.99 3.49
CA ALA A 492 15.53 -4.65 4.05
C ALA A 492 16.06 -4.69 5.49
N ASN A 493 15.58 -5.63 6.30
CA ASN A 493 16.06 -5.84 7.67
C ASN A 493 17.51 -6.37 7.76
N LEU A 494 18.03 -7.01 6.71
CA LEU A 494 19.40 -7.53 6.68
C LEU A 494 20.47 -6.42 6.67
N PHE A 495 20.14 -5.21 6.18
CA PHE A 495 21.08 -4.11 6.02
C PHE A 495 20.73 -2.95 6.98
N PRO A 496 21.41 -2.81 8.13
CA PRO A 496 21.03 -1.84 9.17
C PRO A 496 20.91 -0.40 8.67
N ALA A 497 21.88 0.07 7.88
CA ALA A 497 21.89 1.44 7.34
C ALA A 497 20.74 1.69 6.35
N LEU A 498 20.33 0.67 5.58
CA LEU A 498 19.19 0.80 4.66
C LEU A 498 17.87 0.76 5.44
N ARG A 499 17.78 -0.15 6.43
CA ARG A 499 16.64 -0.25 7.34
C ARG A 499 16.37 1.06 8.07
N GLU A 500 17.42 1.72 8.57
CA GLU A 500 17.31 3.01 9.26
C GLU A 500 16.68 4.08 8.36
N ASN A 501 17.19 4.25 7.14
CA ASN A 501 16.61 5.20 6.17
C ASN A 501 15.12 4.91 5.86
N ILE A 502 14.74 3.63 5.82
CA ILE A 502 13.36 3.20 5.55
C ILE A 502 12.46 3.50 6.76
N ALA A 503 12.92 3.15 7.95
CA ALA A 503 12.19 3.36 9.20
C ALA A 503 11.99 4.85 9.50
N GLU A 504 13.03 5.68 9.33
CA GLU A 504 12.93 7.13 9.50
C GLU A 504 11.88 7.73 8.55
N PHE A 505 11.85 7.26 7.29
CA PHE A 505 10.87 7.74 6.33
C PHE A 505 9.45 7.39 6.73
N ALA A 506 9.18 6.15 7.15
CA ALA A 506 7.86 5.69 7.59
C ALA A 506 7.38 6.39 8.87
N ILE A 507 8.27 6.54 9.87
CA ILE A 507 7.97 7.27 11.10
C ILE A 507 7.61 8.72 10.82
N ALA A 508 8.37 9.39 9.93
CA ALA A 508 8.04 10.73 9.50
C ALA A 508 6.70 10.77 8.74
N ASP A 509 6.44 9.78 7.89
CA ASP A 509 5.21 9.68 7.10
C ASP A 509 3.94 9.65 7.95
N ALA A 510 3.98 8.99 9.12
CA ALA A 510 2.87 8.89 10.06
C ALA A 510 2.39 10.24 10.63
N THR A 511 3.25 11.26 10.64
CA THR A 511 2.94 12.59 11.23
C THR A 511 2.86 13.71 10.20
N ARG A 512 3.25 13.48 8.94
CA ARG A 512 3.21 14.50 7.88
C ARG A 512 1.81 15.00 7.53
N GLY A 513 0.78 14.23 7.85
CA GLY A 513 -0.62 14.64 7.67
C GLY A 513 -1.08 15.67 8.69
N LEU A 514 -0.31 15.93 9.76
CA LEU A 514 -0.68 16.92 10.77
C LEU A 514 -0.62 18.30 10.14
N LEU A 515 -1.74 19.01 10.20
CA LEU A 515 -1.87 20.30 9.56
C LEU A 515 -0.97 21.34 10.25
N ASN A 516 0.03 21.83 9.51
CA ASN A 516 0.90 22.90 9.99
C ASN A 516 0.17 24.24 9.93
N VAL A 517 -0.22 24.77 11.08
CA VAL A 517 -0.92 26.06 11.20
C VAL A 517 -0.03 27.10 11.88
N ARG A 518 -0.40 28.38 11.72
CA ARG A 518 0.31 29.48 12.39
C ARG A 518 0.18 29.34 13.92
N PRO A 519 1.18 29.76 14.71
CA PRO A 519 1.15 29.64 16.17
C PRO A 519 -0.11 30.21 16.84
N GLY A 520 -0.67 31.30 16.30
CA GLY A 520 -1.92 31.88 16.80
C GLY A 520 -3.14 30.96 16.64
N LEU A 521 -3.21 30.16 15.57
CA LEU A 521 -4.27 29.16 15.37
C LEU A 521 -4.01 27.91 16.21
N ALA A 522 -2.74 27.47 16.31
CA ALA A 522 -2.35 26.34 17.15
C ALA A 522 -2.61 26.60 18.65
N ALA A 523 -2.65 27.86 19.07
CA ALA A 523 -2.94 28.23 20.46
C ALA A 523 -4.44 28.18 20.82
N LEU A 524 -5.35 28.08 19.84
CA LEU A 524 -6.81 28.07 20.09
C LEU A 524 -7.30 26.74 20.68
N SER A 525 -6.58 25.65 20.42
CA SER A 525 -6.94 24.31 20.89
C SER A 525 -5.68 23.45 21.01
N PRO A 526 -5.61 22.56 22.01
CA PRO A 526 -4.54 21.58 22.09
C PRO A 526 -4.70 20.41 21.09
N MET A 527 -5.83 20.32 20.39
CA MET A 527 -6.07 19.28 19.38
C MET A 527 -5.64 19.75 17.99
N GLU A 528 -5.16 18.81 17.17
CA GLU A 528 -4.64 19.07 15.82
C GLU A 528 -5.46 18.29 14.79
N LEU A 529 -5.57 18.76 13.54
CA LEU A 529 -6.14 17.98 12.44
C LEU A 529 -5.04 17.15 11.76
N LEU A 530 -5.30 15.85 11.58
CA LEU A 530 -4.57 15.00 10.64
C LEU A 530 -5.43 14.85 9.39
N THR A 531 -4.86 15.20 8.23
CA THR A 531 -5.55 15.13 6.93
C THR A 531 -4.64 14.54 5.84
N ALA A 532 -5.18 14.37 4.63
CA ALA A 532 -4.40 13.98 3.47
C ALA A 532 -3.40 15.08 3.09
N TYR A 533 -2.16 14.69 2.76
CA TYR A 533 -1.07 15.63 2.49
C TYR A 533 -0.31 15.31 1.19
N GLY A 534 0.35 16.33 0.65
CA GLY A 534 1.19 16.20 -0.54
C GLY A 534 2.50 15.49 -0.20
N ILE A 535 2.84 14.41 -0.92
CA ILE A 535 4.10 13.69 -0.67
C ILE A 535 5.31 14.60 -0.97
N PRO A 536 6.36 14.62 -0.13
CA PRO A 536 7.58 15.38 -0.41
C PRO A 536 8.26 14.95 -1.71
N ASP A 537 8.87 15.91 -2.40
CA ASP A 537 9.56 15.68 -3.68
C ASP A 537 10.84 14.85 -3.52
N ASN A 538 11.60 15.06 -2.44
CA ASN A 538 12.85 14.34 -2.22
C ASN A 538 12.62 12.99 -1.55
N ARG A 539 12.58 11.94 -2.36
CA ARG A 539 12.38 10.54 -1.93
C ARG A 539 13.55 9.62 -2.27
N ALA A 540 14.64 10.19 -2.79
CA ALA A 540 15.72 9.41 -3.39
C ALA A 540 16.36 8.43 -2.40
N LYS A 541 16.52 8.83 -1.13
CA LYS A 541 17.13 8.00 -0.08
C LYS A 541 16.32 6.75 0.26
N VAL A 542 15.00 6.88 0.46
CA VAL A 542 14.14 5.74 0.80
C VAL A 542 13.97 4.81 -0.40
N VAL A 543 13.77 5.39 -1.59
CA VAL A 543 13.62 4.62 -2.84
C VAL A 543 14.90 3.84 -3.14
N SER A 544 16.08 4.47 -3.06
CA SER A 544 17.34 3.78 -3.31
C SER A 544 17.60 2.69 -2.27
N SER A 545 17.32 2.94 -0.98
CA SER A 545 17.51 1.95 0.08
C SER A 545 16.69 0.69 -0.17
N ILE A 546 15.41 0.84 -0.52
CA ILE A 546 14.53 -0.31 -0.78
C ILE A 546 14.91 -1.03 -2.08
N VAL A 547 15.17 -0.29 -3.16
CA VAL A 547 15.57 -0.91 -4.44
C VAL A 547 16.87 -1.68 -4.27
N ILE A 548 17.86 -1.13 -3.54
CA ILE A 548 19.12 -1.83 -3.24
C ILE A 548 18.85 -3.10 -2.43
N SER A 549 17.99 -3.05 -1.40
CA SER A 549 17.63 -4.23 -0.61
C SER A 549 16.99 -5.33 -1.47
N ILE A 550 16.00 -4.97 -2.31
CA ILE A 550 15.33 -5.91 -3.22
C ILE A 550 16.30 -6.47 -4.25
N PHE A 551 17.22 -5.66 -4.77
CA PHE A 551 18.17 -6.08 -5.79
C PHE A 551 19.42 -6.76 -5.21
N SER A 552 19.60 -6.77 -3.89
CA SER A 552 20.77 -7.36 -3.23
C SER A 552 21.08 -8.81 -3.63
N PRO A 553 20.11 -9.70 -3.96
CA PRO A 553 20.42 -11.04 -4.44
C PRO A 553 21.18 -11.07 -5.78
N ILE A 554 21.35 -9.94 -6.48
CA ILE A 554 22.19 -9.84 -7.68
C ILE A 554 23.63 -10.31 -7.46
N VAL A 555 24.12 -10.30 -6.22
CA VAL A 555 25.42 -10.88 -5.84
C VAL A 555 25.54 -12.36 -6.24
N LEU A 556 24.43 -13.11 -6.28
CA LEU A 556 24.40 -14.50 -6.74
C LEU A 556 24.71 -14.61 -8.24
N ILE A 557 24.23 -13.66 -9.05
CA ILE A 557 24.52 -13.58 -10.48
C ILE A 557 25.99 -13.20 -10.70
N VAL A 558 26.50 -12.23 -9.93
CA VAL A 558 27.91 -11.83 -9.98
C VAL A 558 28.82 -13.00 -9.58
N GLY A 559 28.48 -13.73 -8.51
CA GLY A 559 29.18 -14.94 -8.09
C GLY A 559 29.15 -16.04 -9.14
N TYR A 560 28.01 -16.25 -9.81
CA TYR A 560 27.89 -17.18 -10.94
C TYR A 560 28.81 -16.79 -12.11
N ILE A 561 28.84 -15.51 -12.48
CA ILE A 561 29.73 -14.98 -13.53
C ILE A 561 31.19 -15.20 -13.15
N ALA A 562 31.58 -14.89 -11.91
CA ALA A 562 32.94 -15.06 -11.40
C ALA A 562 33.37 -16.54 -11.44
N ALA A 563 32.55 -17.44 -10.89
CA ALA A 563 32.82 -18.88 -10.91
C ALA A 563 32.98 -19.42 -12.33
N ARG A 564 32.14 -18.97 -13.26
CA ARG A 564 32.24 -19.36 -14.67
C ARG A 564 33.52 -18.85 -15.31
N LYS A 565 33.98 -17.64 -14.98
CA LYS A 565 35.26 -17.12 -15.48
C LYS A 565 36.45 -17.89 -14.92
N VAL A 566 36.46 -18.17 -13.63
CA VAL A 566 37.53 -18.97 -12.98
C VAL A 566 37.63 -20.36 -13.62
N SER A 567 36.50 -21.06 -13.79
CA SER A 567 36.51 -22.40 -14.40
C SER A 567 37.11 -22.42 -15.82
N ARG A 568 36.91 -21.36 -16.61
CA ARG A 568 37.51 -21.25 -17.95
C ARG A 568 39.01 -20.92 -17.91
N CYS A 569 39.46 -20.17 -16.90
CA CYS A 569 40.88 -19.91 -16.71
C CYS A 569 41.61 -21.20 -16.34
N ASP A 570 41.04 -22.00 -15.44
CA ASP A 570 41.60 -23.29 -15.03
C ASP A 570 41.66 -24.29 -16.20
N ASP A 571 40.63 -24.34 -17.04
CA ASP A 571 40.62 -25.16 -18.26
C ASP A 571 41.70 -24.71 -19.27
N ARG A 572 42.00 -23.40 -19.35
CA ARG A 572 43.05 -22.87 -20.22
C ARG A 572 44.45 -23.18 -19.68
N MET A 573 44.69 -23.01 -18.37
CA MET A 573 45.98 -23.34 -17.76
C MET A 573 46.26 -24.85 -17.74
N SER A 574 45.22 -25.68 -17.53
CA SER A 574 45.34 -27.14 -17.63
C SER A 574 45.62 -27.62 -19.06
N GLY A 575 45.24 -26.81 -20.07
CA GLY A 575 45.53 -27.06 -21.48
C GLY A 575 46.99 -26.82 -21.88
N GLU A 576 47.71 -25.92 -21.21
CA GLU A 576 49.13 -25.62 -21.51
C GLU A 576 50.10 -26.65 -20.96
N HIS A 577 49.75 -27.36 -19.87
CA HIS A 577 50.55 -28.50 -19.37
C HIS A 577 50.21 -29.84 -20.05
N GLY A 578 49.29 -29.86 -21.02
CA GLY A 578 48.71 -31.07 -21.62
C GLY A 578 49.08 -31.37 -23.07
N LEU A 579 50.15 -30.78 -23.62
CA LEU A 579 50.54 -31.00 -25.03
C LEU A 579 51.14 -32.39 -25.34
N ALA A 580 51.30 -33.28 -24.35
CA ALA A 580 51.92 -34.60 -24.56
C ALA A 580 50.95 -35.79 -24.69
N HIS A 581 49.63 -35.64 -24.49
CA HIS A 581 48.72 -36.80 -24.54
C HIS A 581 47.34 -36.47 -25.12
N ARG A 582 47.26 -36.32 -26.45
CA ARG A 582 45.97 -36.26 -27.15
C ARG A 582 45.95 -37.15 -28.39
N ARG A 583 45.76 -38.46 -28.18
CA ARG A 583 45.09 -39.32 -29.15
C ARG A 583 44.04 -40.18 -28.43
N ARG A 584 42.80 -40.08 -28.95
CA ARG A 584 41.60 -40.88 -28.66
C ARG A 584 40.97 -40.73 -27.29
N THR A 585 39.91 -39.91 -27.24
CA THR A 585 38.56 -40.32 -26.80
C THR A 585 37.61 -39.14 -27.01
N SER A 586 36.72 -39.26 -27.99
CA SER A 586 35.61 -38.34 -28.22
C SER A 586 34.40 -38.83 -27.41
N ALA A 587 34.25 -38.30 -26.20
CA ALA A 587 33.01 -38.36 -25.44
C ALA A 587 32.73 -36.97 -24.87
N PRO A 588 31.54 -36.38 -25.09
CA PRO A 588 31.21 -35.09 -24.51
C PRO A 588 31.03 -35.24 -22.99
N ARG A 589 31.88 -34.55 -22.21
CA ARG A 589 31.66 -34.41 -20.76
C ARG A 589 30.40 -33.57 -20.52
N PRO A 590 29.48 -34.00 -19.63
CA PRO A 590 28.32 -33.20 -19.28
C PRO A 590 28.75 -31.94 -18.52
N SER A 591 28.10 -30.82 -18.81
CA SER A 591 28.33 -29.55 -18.12
C SER A 591 27.99 -29.66 -16.62
N PRO A 592 28.67 -28.90 -15.74
CA PRO A 592 28.37 -28.87 -14.30
C PRO A 592 26.92 -28.46 -13.99
N LEU A 593 26.22 -27.78 -14.92
CA LEU A 593 24.79 -27.50 -14.85
C LEU A 593 23.90 -28.75 -14.89
N GLY A 594 24.31 -29.82 -15.58
CA GLY A 594 23.54 -31.07 -15.64
C GLY A 594 23.48 -31.79 -14.28
N ARG A 595 24.49 -31.60 -13.43
CA ARG A 595 24.53 -32.16 -12.06
C ARG A 595 23.80 -31.28 -11.06
N LEU A 596 23.83 -29.95 -11.22
CA LEU A 596 23.07 -29.04 -10.36
C LEU A 596 21.56 -29.07 -10.64
N ALA A 597 21.16 -29.16 -11.91
CA ALA A 597 19.74 -29.27 -12.29
C ALA A 597 19.10 -30.57 -11.80
N ALA A 598 19.83 -31.69 -11.83
CA ALA A 598 19.37 -32.96 -11.25
C ALA A 598 19.22 -32.89 -9.72
N LEU A 599 20.04 -32.09 -9.03
CA LEU A 599 19.97 -31.92 -7.57
C LEU A 599 18.84 -30.97 -7.14
N VAL A 600 18.57 -29.91 -7.90
CA VAL A 600 17.49 -28.94 -7.64
C VAL A 600 16.11 -29.53 -7.94
N VAL A 601 16.00 -30.39 -8.96
CA VAL A 601 14.76 -31.14 -9.25
C VAL A 601 14.53 -32.27 -8.22
N SER A 602 15.60 -32.88 -7.68
CA SER A 602 15.51 -33.89 -6.62
C SER A 602 15.13 -33.33 -5.24
N LYS A 603 15.33 -32.04 -4.98
CA LYS A 603 15.02 -31.39 -3.69
C LYS A 603 14.00 -30.26 -3.84
N GLY A 604 12.76 -30.63 -4.18
CA GLY A 604 11.52 -29.95 -3.72
C GLY A 604 11.28 -28.45 -4.01
N LEU A 605 12.16 -27.74 -4.72
CA LEU A 605 12.03 -26.29 -4.91
C LEU A 605 10.86 -25.91 -5.84
N PHE A 606 10.50 -26.81 -6.76
CA PHE A 606 9.35 -26.62 -7.68
C PHE A 606 7.99 -26.67 -6.95
N CYS A 607 7.88 -27.45 -5.86
CA CYS A 607 6.68 -27.49 -5.02
C CYS A 607 6.57 -26.25 -4.11
N ALA A 608 7.68 -25.64 -3.72
CA ALA A 608 7.69 -24.40 -2.92
C ALA A 608 7.28 -23.18 -3.75
N LEU A 609 7.74 -23.10 -5.01
CA LEU A 609 7.38 -22.03 -5.96
C LEU A 609 5.89 -22.08 -6.40
N TRP A 610 5.28 -23.27 -6.41
CA TRP A 610 3.85 -23.43 -6.72
C TRP A 610 2.93 -23.15 -5.52
N ARG A 611 3.37 -23.44 -4.28
CA ARG A 611 2.58 -23.09 -3.07
C ARG A 611 2.53 -21.59 -2.80
N GLY A 612 3.59 -20.84 -3.13
CA GLY A 612 3.62 -19.38 -2.96
C GLY A 612 2.67 -18.63 -3.90
N THR A 613 2.38 -19.16 -5.09
CA THR A 613 1.44 -18.57 -6.06
C THR A 613 0.00 -19.04 -5.87
N ALA A 614 -0.23 -20.26 -5.38
CA ALA A 614 -1.58 -20.77 -5.10
C ALA A 614 -2.20 -20.20 -3.82
N LEU A 615 -1.41 -19.68 -2.86
CA LEU A 615 -1.94 -19.07 -1.63
C LEU A 615 -2.61 -17.69 -1.84
N TRP A 616 -2.54 -17.11 -3.04
CA TRP A 616 -3.10 -15.79 -3.35
C TRP A 616 -4.33 -15.81 -4.28
N LEU A 617 -4.80 -16.99 -4.71
CA LEU A 617 -5.90 -17.15 -5.67
C LEU A 617 -7.16 -17.84 -5.11
N GLY A 618 -7.45 -17.69 -3.81
CA GLY A 618 -8.73 -18.12 -3.22
C GLY A 618 -9.22 -17.17 -2.12
N PRO A 619 -10.54 -16.96 -1.95
CA PRO A 619 -11.07 -16.06 -0.93
C PRO A 619 -10.99 -16.73 0.43
N GLY A 620 -9.95 -16.41 1.21
CA GLY A 620 -9.70 -16.99 2.53
C GLY A 620 -10.19 -16.09 3.66
N ARG A 621 -11.35 -16.43 4.22
CA ARG A 621 -11.81 -15.99 5.55
C ARG A 621 -10.69 -16.21 6.58
N ALA A 622 -10.31 -15.15 7.29
CA ALA A 622 -9.53 -15.27 8.51
C ALA A 622 -10.47 -15.63 9.69
N GLN A 623 -10.26 -16.80 10.29
CA GLN A 623 -10.74 -17.09 11.65
C GLN A 623 -9.63 -16.69 12.65
N PRO A 624 -9.97 -16.05 13.78
CA PRO A 624 -8.99 -15.66 14.79
C PRO A 624 -8.52 -16.88 15.61
N LYS A 625 -7.22 -16.94 15.88
CA LYS A 625 -6.62 -17.90 16.81
C LYS A 625 -7.03 -17.54 18.25
N ARG A 626 -7.71 -18.48 18.91
CA ARG A 626 -7.81 -18.56 20.38
C ARG A 626 -6.42 -18.73 20.98
N SER A 627 -6.04 -17.87 21.91
CA SER A 627 -5.04 -18.18 22.93
C SER A 627 -5.73 -18.98 24.05
N SER A 628 -5.16 -20.13 24.37
CA SER A 628 -5.43 -20.88 25.59
C SER A 628 -4.49 -20.38 26.69
N GLY A 629 -5.05 -20.01 27.86
CA GLY A 629 -4.30 -19.72 29.09
C GLY A 629 -3.63 -20.96 29.70
N PRO A 630 -3.25 -20.96 30.99
CA PRO A 630 -3.68 -20.09 32.09
C PRO A 630 -2.85 -18.80 32.27
#